data_AF-A0ABD2S1H2-F1
#
_entry.id   AF-A0ABD2S1H2-F1
#
_cell.length_a   1.000
_cell.length_b   1.000
_cell.length_c   1.000
_cell.angle_alpha   90.00
_cell.angle_beta   90.00
_cell.angle_gamma   90.00
#
_symmetry.space_group_name_H-M   'P 1'
#
loop_
_entity.id
_entity.type
_entity.pdbx_description
1 polymer ?
#
loop_
_entity_poly.entity_id
_entity_poly.type
_entity_poly.pdbx_seq_one_letter_code
_entity_poly.pdbx_strand_id
1 'polypeptide(L)'
;MSKSSEEGDRPANLSHTFKYLLATQFLSRGIPFIFNTWIVRHLTEEDYALYAVQFHLFITCVLFLSREGFRRACMRADIYSGGSSGRGNAAKLLKVAWMTLPLGIIITFAGCIFVLWWQELSYSSQFAQAIWINGFACILELLAEPFYILSQNLLLLKLRLVVESVATLSRCITTYILIVNLPGMEKAIAFALSQVAFGACVFFGYWGYFLLFHVYSSSDLFPFRKWRH
;
A
#
# COMPACT_ATOMS: atom_id res chain seq x y z
N MET A 1 35.23 6.57 43.49
CA MET A 1 34.25 5.47 43.32
C MET A 1 32.91 6.11 42.94
N SER A 2 32.69 6.36 41.64
CA SER A 2 31.52 7.07 41.12
C SER A 2 30.37 6.08 40.91
N LYS A 3 29.22 6.35 41.53
CA LYS A 3 27.98 5.59 41.34
C LYS A 3 26.85 6.60 41.13
N SER A 4 25.96 6.22 40.20
CA SER A 4 24.61 6.76 39.93
C SER A 4 24.50 8.18 39.39
N SER A 5 24.53 8.30 38.07
CA SER A 5 23.93 9.43 37.30
C SER A 5 23.32 8.90 36.00
N GLU A 6 22.40 7.92 36.08
CA GLU A 6 21.72 7.34 34.91
C GLU A 6 20.18 7.25 35.05
N GLU A 7 19.59 7.83 36.10
CA GLU A 7 18.13 7.75 36.34
C GLU A 7 17.35 9.03 35.97
N GLY A 8 18.02 10.15 35.69
CA GLY A 8 17.36 11.44 35.44
C GLY A 8 16.82 11.66 34.02
N ASP A 9 17.30 10.91 33.01
CA ASP A 9 17.13 11.27 31.59
C ASP A 9 16.10 10.41 30.82
N ARG A 10 15.53 9.40 31.50
CA ARG A 10 14.52 8.48 30.94
C ARG A 10 13.09 9.03 30.89
N PRO A 11 12.56 9.75 31.90
CA PRO A 11 11.16 10.19 31.88
C PRO A 11 10.92 11.40 30.94
N ALA A 12 11.89 12.29 30.78
CA ALA A 12 11.80 13.43 29.86
C ALA A 12 11.79 12.95 28.40
N ASN A 13 12.69 12.03 28.03
CA ASN A 13 12.69 11.41 26.70
C ASN A 13 11.41 10.63 26.41
N LEU A 14 10.84 9.94 27.40
CA LEU A 14 9.60 9.19 27.24
C LEU A 14 8.40 10.13 27.04
N SER A 15 8.33 11.24 27.78
CA SER A 15 7.30 12.28 27.58
C SER A 15 7.41 12.95 26.21
N HIS A 16 8.62 13.33 25.77
CA HIS A 16 8.84 13.91 24.46
C HIS A 16 8.53 12.91 23.33
N THR A 17 8.96 11.65 23.47
CA THR A 17 8.66 10.58 22.51
C THR A 17 7.16 10.31 22.45
N PHE A 18 6.48 10.26 23.60
CA PHE A 18 5.03 10.09 23.69
C PHE A 18 4.28 11.25 23.02
N LYS A 19 4.65 12.50 23.32
CA LYS A 19 4.08 13.68 22.67
C LYS A 19 4.28 13.65 21.16
N TYR A 20 5.47 13.28 20.69
CA TYR A 20 5.77 13.16 19.26
C TYR A 20 4.94 12.06 18.58
N LEU A 21 4.85 10.88 19.19
CA LEU A 21 4.03 9.78 18.68
C LEU A 21 2.56 10.15 18.64
N LEU A 22 2.04 10.76 19.71
CA LEU A 22 0.64 11.20 19.81
C LEU A 22 0.34 12.29 18.77
N ALA A 23 1.22 13.29 18.63
CA ALA A 23 1.08 14.31 17.60
C ALA A 23 1.10 13.71 16.19
N THR A 24 1.99 12.74 15.93
CA THR A 24 2.08 12.08 14.62
C THR A 24 0.82 11.25 14.33
N GLN A 25 0.25 10.55 15.33
CA GLN A 25 -1.03 9.86 15.18
C GLN A 25 -2.19 10.81 14.90
N PHE A 26 -2.22 11.93 15.63
CA PHE A 26 -3.30 12.89 15.49
C PHE A 26 -3.24 13.56 14.12
N LEU A 27 -2.05 13.92 13.65
CA LEU A 27 -1.84 14.50 12.33
C LEU A 27 -2.14 13.49 11.21
N SER A 28 -1.68 12.24 11.34
CA SER A 28 -1.92 11.22 10.31
C SER A 28 -3.40 10.88 10.13
N ARG A 29 -4.23 11.10 11.15
CA ARG A 29 -5.69 10.88 11.09
C ARG A 29 -6.49 12.17 10.86
N GLY A 30 -6.02 13.30 11.38
CA GLY A 30 -6.65 14.60 11.24
C GLY A 30 -6.50 15.19 9.85
N ILE A 31 -5.34 15.00 9.20
CA ILE A 31 -5.10 15.52 7.85
C ILE A 31 -6.06 14.89 6.82
N PRO A 32 -6.24 13.54 6.76
CA PRO A 32 -7.23 12.95 5.88
C PRO A 32 -8.66 13.42 6.15
N PHE A 33 -9.01 13.68 7.41
CA PHE A 33 -10.35 14.18 7.77
C PHE A 33 -10.61 15.59 7.21
N ILE A 34 -9.66 16.51 7.42
CA ILE A 34 -9.73 17.86 6.85
C ILE A 34 -9.73 17.77 5.32
N PHE A 35 -8.91 16.90 4.76
CA PHE A 35 -8.80 16.71 3.34
C PHE A 35 -10.08 16.15 2.70
N ASN A 36 -10.70 15.15 3.32
CA ASN A 36 -11.99 14.62 2.89
C ASN A 36 -13.08 15.69 2.92
N THR A 37 -13.07 16.56 3.95
CA THR A 37 -14.00 17.70 4.02
C THR A 37 -13.74 18.71 2.89
N TRP A 38 -12.47 18.97 2.58
CA TRP A 38 -12.07 19.87 1.50
C TRP A 38 -12.47 19.33 0.12
N ILE A 39 -12.26 18.03 -0.13
CA ILE A 39 -12.69 17.29 -1.33
C ILE A 39 -14.18 17.51 -1.56
N VAL A 40 -15.03 17.23 -0.56
CA VAL A 40 -16.49 17.33 -0.69
C VAL A 40 -16.95 18.75 -1.06
N ARG A 41 -16.18 19.79 -0.67
CA ARG A 41 -16.51 21.18 -1.00
C ARG A 41 -16.01 21.65 -2.37
N HIS A 42 -14.96 21.03 -2.90
CA HIS A 42 -14.32 21.47 -4.16
C HIS A 42 -14.64 20.57 -5.35
N LEU A 43 -15.30 19.45 -5.12
CA LEU A 43 -15.71 18.51 -6.16
C LEU A 43 -17.23 18.46 -6.30
N THR A 44 -17.67 18.21 -7.51
CA THR A 44 -19.07 17.91 -7.80
C THR A 44 -19.45 16.56 -7.20
N GLU A 45 -20.75 16.33 -7.02
CA GLU A 45 -21.27 15.06 -6.50
C GLU A 45 -20.86 13.88 -7.40
N GLU A 46 -20.82 14.10 -8.71
CA GLU A 46 -20.43 13.12 -9.72
C GLU A 46 -18.94 12.74 -9.60
N ASP A 47 -18.04 13.72 -9.52
CA ASP A 47 -16.61 13.47 -9.38
C ASP A 47 -16.26 12.80 -8.05
N TYR A 48 -16.95 13.19 -6.97
CA TYR A 48 -16.79 12.57 -5.67
C TYR A 48 -17.26 11.10 -5.68
N ALA A 49 -18.41 10.81 -6.29
CA ALA A 49 -18.91 9.44 -6.42
C ALA A 49 -17.96 8.57 -7.25
N LEU A 50 -17.41 9.10 -8.34
CA LEU A 50 -16.41 8.43 -9.16
C LEU A 50 -15.17 8.06 -8.33
N TYR A 51 -14.64 9.00 -7.55
CA TYR A 51 -13.48 8.77 -6.68
C TYR A 51 -13.77 7.80 -5.52
N ALA A 52 -14.77 8.11 -4.71
CA ALA A 52 -15.05 7.45 -3.44
C ALA A 52 -15.72 6.08 -3.62
N VAL A 53 -16.43 5.88 -4.73
CA VAL A 53 -17.15 4.64 -5.01
C VAL A 53 -16.47 3.89 -6.14
N GLN A 54 -16.44 4.42 -7.37
CA GLN A 54 -15.99 3.63 -8.52
C GLN A 54 -14.51 3.22 -8.44
N PHE A 55 -13.60 4.19 -8.28
CA PHE A 55 -12.17 3.90 -8.19
C PHE A 55 -11.84 3.12 -6.92
N HIS A 56 -12.41 3.52 -5.78
CA HIS A 56 -12.19 2.81 -4.53
C HIS A 56 -12.64 1.34 -4.60
N LEU A 57 -13.82 1.06 -5.17
CA LEU A 57 -14.31 -0.30 -5.37
C LEU A 57 -13.44 -1.07 -6.34
N PHE A 58 -13.04 -0.45 -7.46
CA PHE A 58 -12.16 -1.09 -8.44
C PHE A 58 -10.85 -1.56 -7.81
N ILE A 59 -10.13 -0.65 -7.16
CA ILE A 59 -8.84 -0.94 -6.51
C ILE A 59 -9.03 -1.99 -5.43
N THR A 60 -10.00 -1.79 -4.54
CA THR A 60 -10.25 -2.72 -3.42
C THR A 60 -10.60 -4.09 -3.95
N CYS A 61 -11.46 -4.20 -4.97
CA CYS A 61 -11.87 -5.47 -5.55
C CYS A 61 -10.70 -6.21 -6.21
N VAL A 62 -9.92 -5.53 -7.06
CA VAL A 62 -8.75 -6.11 -7.73
C VAL A 62 -7.74 -6.63 -6.70
N LEU A 63 -7.42 -5.81 -5.70
CA LEU A 63 -6.51 -6.21 -4.63
C LEU A 63 -7.11 -7.35 -3.79
N PHE A 64 -8.40 -7.30 -3.41
CA PHE A 64 -9.00 -8.38 -2.63
C PHE A 64 -9.02 -9.71 -3.39
N LEU A 65 -9.44 -9.69 -4.66
CA LEU A 65 -9.49 -10.87 -5.51
C LEU A 65 -8.11 -11.48 -5.70
N SER A 66 -7.10 -10.65 -5.95
CA SER A 66 -5.71 -11.10 -6.07
C SER A 66 -5.23 -11.75 -4.78
N ARG A 67 -5.38 -11.06 -3.65
CA ARG A 67 -4.77 -11.44 -2.37
C ARG A 67 -5.49 -12.57 -1.68
N GLU A 68 -6.79 -12.38 -1.46
CA GLU A 68 -7.61 -13.31 -0.69
C GLU A 68 -8.07 -14.49 -1.55
N GLY A 69 -8.36 -14.27 -2.83
CA GLY A 69 -8.68 -15.35 -3.78
C GLY A 69 -7.53 -16.35 -3.88
N PHE A 70 -6.30 -15.86 -4.00
CA PHE A 70 -5.11 -16.71 -4.03
C PHE A 70 -4.85 -17.40 -2.69
N ARG A 71 -4.89 -16.66 -1.57
CA ARG A 71 -4.68 -17.24 -0.24
C ARG A 71 -5.64 -18.39 0.03
N ARG A 72 -6.91 -18.24 -0.32
CA ARG A 72 -7.92 -19.30 -0.21
C ARG A 72 -7.64 -20.47 -1.14
N ALA A 73 -7.19 -20.23 -2.38
CA ALA A 73 -6.81 -21.30 -3.30
C ALA A 73 -5.63 -22.12 -2.77
N CYS A 74 -4.58 -21.48 -2.24
CA CYS A 74 -3.43 -22.16 -1.65
C CYS A 74 -3.77 -22.92 -0.36
N MET A 75 -4.65 -22.40 0.50
CA MET A 75 -5.09 -23.12 1.70
C MET A 75 -5.82 -24.41 1.36
N ARG A 76 -6.55 -24.47 0.23
CA ARG A 76 -7.20 -25.70 -0.26
C ARG A 76 -6.23 -26.71 -0.85
N ALA A 77 -5.05 -26.25 -1.32
CA ALA A 77 -4.02 -27.10 -1.94
C ALA A 77 -3.01 -27.68 -0.92
N ASP A 78 -3.29 -27.59 0.39
CA ASP A 78 -2.54 -28.21 1.49
C ASP A 78 -1.04 -27.84 1.61
N ILE A 79 -0.66 -26.62 1.19
CA ILE A 79 0.73 -26.12 1.23
C ILE A 79 1.23 -25.88 2.67
N TYR A 80 0.33 -25.78 3.65
CA TYR A 80 0.65 -25.47 5.05
C TYR A 80 0.86 -26.71 5.94
N SER A 81 0.70 -27.92 5.42
CA SER A 81 0.71 -29.19 6.19
C SER A 81 2.10 -29.70 6.59
N GLY A 82 2.98 -28.82 7.09
CA GLY A 82 4.31 -29.23 7.57
C GLY A 82 4.80 -28.34 8.71
N GLY A 83 4.85 -28.92 9.91
CA GLY A 83 5.22 -28.30 11.19
C GLY A 83 6.65 -27.77 11.24
N SER A 84 6.92 -26.70 10.51
CA SER A 84 8.20 -25.97 10.53
C SER A 84 8.19 -24.86 11.58
N SER A 85 9.33 -24.65 12.23
CA SER A 85 9.60 -23.52 13.15
C SER A 85 9.19 -22.16 12.56
N GLY A 86 8.96 -21.15 13.40
CA GLY A 86 8.41 -19.83 12.98
C GLY A 86 9.14 -19.15 11.82
N ARG A 87 10.43 -19.43 11.62
CA ARG A 87 11.24 -18.96 10.48
C ARG A 87 10.89 -19.66 9.16
N GLY A 88 10.60 -20.97 9.20
CA GLY A 88 10.12 -21.73 8.04
C GLY A 88 8.72 -21.30 7.60
N ASN A 89 7.87 -20.90 8.54
CA ASN A 89 6.53 -20.39 8.24
C ASN A 89 6.57 -19.05 7.49
N ALA A 90 7.46 -18.14 7.88
CA ALA A 90 7.66 -16.86 7.20
C ALA A 90 8.14 -17.03 5.75
N ALA A 91 9.06 -17.97 5.49
CA ALA A 91 9.56 -18.26 4.14
C ALA A 91 8.48 -18.88 3.24
N LYS A 92 7.64 -19.78 3.78
CA LYS A 92 6.47 -20.33 3.07
C LYS A 92 5.47 -19.22 2.71
N LEU A 93 5.15 -18.36 3.69
CA LEU A 93 4.25 -17.23 3.50
C LEU A 93 4.76 -16.26 2.43
N LEU A 94 6.07 -15.97 2.43
CA LEU A 94 6.71 -15.13 1.42
C LEU A 94 6.64 -15.77 0.03
N LYS A 95 6.89 -17.06 -0.11
CA LYS A 95 6.74 -17.79 -1.39
C LYS A 95 5.31 -17.70 -1.92
N VAL A 96 4.32 -17.89 -1.05
CA VAL A 96 2.90 -17.74 -1.41
C VAL A 96 2.63 -16.30 -1.87
N ALA A 97 3.07 -15.29 -1.12
CA ALA A 97 2.91 -13.88 -1.51
C ALA A 97 3.55 -13.54 -2.87
N TRP A 98 4.73 -14.11 -3.16
CA TRP A 98 5.40 -13.95 -4.46
C TRP A 98 4.63 -14.60 -5.61
N MET A 99 3.91 -15.70 -5.36
CA MET A 99 3.02 -16.31 -6.36
C MET A 99 1.72 -15.52 -6.56
N THR A 100 1.34 -14.71 -5.57
CA THR A 100 0.19 -13.79 -5.68
C THR A 100 0.46 -12.64 -6.67
N LEU A 101 1.73 -12.24 -6.84
CA LEU A 101 2.13 -11.15 -7.74
C LEU A 101 1.76 -11.38 -9.22
N PRO A 102 2.21 -12.46 -9.90
CA PRO A 102 1.89 -12.66 -11.32
C PRO A 102 0.38 -12.80 -11.54
N LEU A 103 -0.32 -13.47 -10.62
CA LEU A 103 -1.78 -13.58 -10.65
C LEU A 103 -2.46 -12.23 -10.45
N GLY A 104 -1.98 -11.41 -9.52
CA GLY A 104 -2.49 -10.06 -9.29
C GLY A 104 -2.32 -9.15 -10.49
N ILE A 105 -1.20 -9.25 -11.21
CA ILE A 105 -1.00 -8.54 -12.47
C ILE A 105 -2.05 -8.98 -13.49
N ILE A 106 -2.26 -10.30 -13.68
CA ILE A 106 -3.27 -10.83 -14.62
C ILE A 106 -4.68 -10.33 -14.24
N ILE A 107 -5.05 -10.40 -12.96
CA ILE A 107 -6.35 -9.94 -12.45
C ILE A 107 -6.51 -8.43 -12.65
N THR A 108 -5.44 -7.65 -12.46
CA THR A 108 -5.46 -6.19 -12.67
C THR A 108 -5.71 -5.86 -14.14
N PHE A 109 -4.98 -6.49 -15.07
CA PHE A 109 -5.20 -6.31 -16.49
C PHE A 109 -6.61 -6.75 -16.91
N ALA A 110 -7.06 -7.92 -16.46
CA ALA A 110 -8.41 -8.41 -16.72
C ALA A 110 -9.48 -7.45 -16.17
N GLY A 111 -9.26 -6.91 -14.96
CA GLY A 111 -10.13 -5.91 -14.35
C GLY A 111 -10.19 -4.61 -15.15
N CYS A 112 -9.05 -4.07 -15.58
CA CYS A 112 -9.00 -2.88 -16.43
C CYS A 112 -9.78 -3.10 -17.74
N ILE A 113 -9.54 -4.22 -18.44
CA ILE A 113 -10.21 -4.56 -19.69
C ILE A 113 -11.72 -4.73 -19.46
N PHE A 114 -12.12 -5.42 -18.39
CA PHE A 114 -13.52 -5.64 -18.05
C PHE A 114 -14.26 -4.32 -17.79
N VAL A 115 -13.65 -3.39 -17.04
CA VAL A 115 -14.25 -2.07 -16.79
C VAL A 115 -14.38 -1.27 -18.08
N LEU A 116 -13.35 -1.27 -18.95
CA LEU A 116 -13.40 -0.58 -20.24
C LEU A 116 -14.48 -1.14 -21.15
N TRP A 117 -14.64 -2.47 -21.18
CA TRP A 117 -15.67 -3.15 -21.94
C TRP A 117 -17.07 -2.83 -21.39
N TRP A 118 -17.26 -2.90 -20.07
CA TRP A 118 -18.54 -2.64 -19.42
C TRP A 118 -19.05 -1.21 -19.61
N GLN A 119 -18.14 -0.24 -19.67
CA GLN A 119 -18.48 1.17 -19.83
C GLN A 119 -18.54 1.63 -21.31
N GLU A 120 -18.32 0.72 -22.27
CA GLU A 120 -18.27 1.00 -23.72
C GLU A 120 -17.37 2.20 -24.10
N LEU A 121 -16.29 2.41 -23.34
CA LEU A 121 -15.46 3.58 -23.51
C LEU A 121 -14.51 3.42 -24.70
N SER A 122 -14.47 4.44 -25.55
CA SER A 122 -13.41 4.57 -26.55
C SER A 122 -12.05 4.71 -25.85
N TYR A 123 -11.03 4.02 -26.37
CA TYR A 123 -9.64 4.04 -25.87
C TYR A 123 -9.04 5.45 -25.74
N SER A 124 -9.61 6.44 -26.44
CA SER A 124 -9.17 7.85 -26.41
C SER A 124 -9.80 8.68 -25.27
N SER A 125 -10.69 8.12 -24.45
CA SER A 125 -11.32 8.85 -23.35
C SER A 125 -10.35 9.03 -22.18
N GLN A 126 -10.40 10.20 -21.54
CA GLN A 126 -9.59 10.54 -20.37
C GLN A 126 -9.90 9.62 -19.17
N PHE A 127 -11.15 9.14 -19.06
CA PHE A 127 -11.54 8.12 -18.08
C PHE A 127 -10.84 6.77 -18.30
N ALA A 128 -10.67 6.33 -19.56
CA ALA A 128 -9.90 5.12 -19.86
C ALA A 128 -8.45 5.25 -19.41
N GLN A 129 -7.84 6.44 -19.58
CA GLN A 129 -6.50 6.72 -19.05
C GLN A 129 -6.47 6.62 -17.51
N ALA A 130 -7.46 7.15 -16.83
CA ALA A 130 -7.55 7.07 -15.36
C ALA A 130 -7.67 5.62 -14.86
N ILE A 131 -8.38 4.73 -15.57
CA ILE A 131 -8.45 3.30 -15.24
C ILE A 131 -7.08 2.64 -15.35
N TRP A 132 -6.34 2.90 -16.44
CA TRP A 132 -4.99 2.33 -16.61
C TRP A 132 -4.02 2.82 -15.54
N ILE A 133 -4.08 4.10 -15.18
CA ILE A 133 -3.27 4.69 -14.10
C ILE A 133 -3.62 4.04 -12.74
N ASN A 134 -4.90 3.83 -12.45
CA ASN A 134 -5.32 3.10 -11.24
C ASN A 134 -4.87 1.63 -11.26
N GLY A 135 -4.91 0.97 -12.42
CA GLY A 135 -4.36 -0.37 -12.60
C GLY A 135 -2.86 -0.43 -12.28
N PHE A 136 -2.09 0.57 -12.75
CA PHE A 136 -0.69 0.70 -12.38
C PHE A 136 -0.48 0.90 -10.87
N ALA A 137 -1.34 1.70 -10.21
CA ALA A 137 -1.30 1.84 -8.76
C ALA A 137 -1.56 0.52 -8.04
N CYS A 138 -2.52 -0.29 -8.50
CA CYS A 138 -2.75 -1.64 -7.97
C CYS A 138 -1.50 -2.52 -8.10
N ILE A 139 -0.76 -2.44 -9.23
CA ILE A 139 0.48 -3.19 -9.42
C ILE A 139 1.56 -2.76 -8.41
N LEU A 140 1.72 -1.46 -8.15
CA LEU A 140 2.66 -0.99 -7.12
C LEU A 140 2.30 -1.52 -5.73
N GLU A 141 1.01 -1.51 -5.38
CA GLU A 141 0.54 -2.05 -4.11
C GLU A 141 0.69 -3.57 -4.01
N LEU A 142 0.51 -4.29 -5.11
CA LEU A 142 0.80 -5.73 -5.20
C LEU A 142 2.29 -5.99 -4.97
N LEU A 143 3.19 -5.25 -5.64
CA LEU A 143 4.64 -5.44 -5.48
C LEU A 143 5.13 -5.15 -4.05
N ALA A 144 4.45 -4.30 -3.31
CA ALA A 144 4.75 -4.03 -1.90
C ALA A 144 4.29 -5.15 -0.96
N GLU A 145 3.36 -5.98 -1.41
CA GLU A 145 2.64 -6.96 -0.61
C GLU A 145 3.50 -8.04 0.08
N PRO A 146 4.47 -8.72 -0.58
CA PRO A 146 5.29 -9.71 0.09
C PRO A 146 6.00 -9.14 1.33
N PHE A 147 6.45 -7.88 1.23
CA PHE A 147 7.09 -7.17 2.32
C PHE A 147 6.10 -6.66 3.36
N TYR A 148 4.91 -6.23 2.94
CA TYR A 148 3.82 -5.90 3.84
C TYR A 148 3.45 -7.10 4.73
N ILE A 149 3.19 -8.26 4.12
CA ILE A 149 2.84 -9.50 4.85
C ILE A 149 3.98 -9.93 5.78
N LEU A 150 5.22 -9.85 5.31
CA LEU A 150 6.40 -10.14 6.13
C LEU A 150 6.48 -9.19 7.34
N SER A 151 6.24 -7.89 7.15
CA SER A 151 6.23 -6.91 8.23
C SER A 151 5.15 -7.20 9.28
N GLN A 152 3.98 -7.69 8.86
CA GLN A 152 2.91 -8.09 9.76
C GLN A 152 3.27 -9.35 10.55
N ASN A 153 3.85 -10.36 9.90
CA ASN A 153 4.31 -11.57 10.57
C ASN A 153 5.41 -11.29 11.62
N LEU A 154 6.25 -10.28 11.37
CA LEU A 154 7.28 -9.80 12.31
C LEU A 154 6.73 -8.80 13.36
N LEU A 155 5.43 -8.52 13.36
CA LEU A 155 4.77 -7.58 14.26
C LEU A 155 5.38 -6.16 14.24
N LEU A 156 5.88 -5.72 13.08
CA LEU A 156 6.46 -4.39 12.88
C LEU A 156 5.36 -3.31 12.73
N LEU A 157 4.52 -3.17 13.75
CA LEU A 157 3.37 -2.27 13.75
C LEU A 157 3.76 -0.81 13.55
N LYS A 158 4.94 -0.40 14.06
CA LYS A 158 5.48 0.96 13.86
C LYS A 158 5.77 1.25 12.38
N LEU A 159 6.41 0.31 11.67
CA LEU A 159 6.72 0.47 10.25
C LEU A 159 5.44 0.60 9.44
N ARG A 160 4.48 -0.31 9.67
CA ARG A 160 3.18 -0.27 9.00
C ARG A 160 2.52 1.09 9.18
N LEU A 161 2.45 1.55 10.42
CA LEU A 161 1.81 2.82 10.74
C LEU A 161 2.48 3.98 10.01
N VAL A 162 3.81 4.05 10.02
CA VAL A 162 4.56 5.13 9.37
C VAL A 162 4.34 5.09 7.85
N VAL A 163 4.49 3.93 7.21
CA VAL A 163 4.32 3.80 5.75
C VAL A 163 2.88 4.13 5.34
N GLU A 164 1.88 3.62 6.05
CA GLU A 164 0.46 3.86 5.78
C GLU A 164 0.09 5.34 5.98
N SER A 165 0.63 5.97 7.03
CA SER A 165 0.44 7.40 7.29
C SER A 165 1.09 8.26 6.20
N VAL A 166 2.36 7.99 5.85
CA VAL A 166 3.09 8.74 4.82
C VAL A 166 2.41 8.57 3.46
N ALA A 167 1.98 7.36 3.11
CA ALA A 167 1.27 7.10 1.86
C ALA A 167 -0.07 7.86 1.80
N THR A 168 -0.84 7.85 2.90
CA THR A 168 -2.11 8.58 2.97
C THR A 168 -1.89 10.10 2.88
N LEU A 169 -0.89 10.63 3.58
CA LEU A 169 -0.53 12.04 3.51
C LEU A 169 -0.07 12.44 2.10
N SER A 170 0.78 11.63 1.49
CA SER A 170 1.24 11.80 0.10
C SER A 170 0.06 11.88 -0.85
N ARG A 171 -0.88 10.93 -0.75
CA ARG A 171 -2.13 10.95 -1.54
C ARG A 171 -2.89 12.26 -1.37
N CYS A 172 -3.15 12.69 -0.13
CA CYS A 172 -3.88 13.93 0.14
C CYS A 172 -3.17 15.15 -0.47
N ILE A 173 -1.86 15.26 -0.28
CA ILE A 173 -1.05 16.36 -0.81
C ILE A 173 -1.05 16.35 -2.35
N THR A 174 -0.85 15.19 -2.97
CA THR A 174 -0.88 15.05 -4.43
C THR A 174 -2.26 15.41 -4.99
N THR A 175 -3.35 14.90 -4.41
CA THR A 175 -4.71 15.26 -4.84
C THR A 175 -4.94 16.77 -4.72
N TYR A 176 -4.55 17.39 -3.60
CA TYR A 176 -4.65 18.83 -3.40
C TYR A 176 -3.90 19.62 -4.49
N ILE A 177 -2.62 19.30 -4.67
CA ILE A 177 -1.74 19.98 -5.62
C ILE A 177 -2.31 19.86 -7.04
N LEU A 178 -2.72 18.66 -7.45
CA LEU A 178 -3.24 18.42 -8.79
C LEU A 178 -4.57 19.16 -9.04
N ILE A 179 -5.48 19.18 -8.06
CA ILE A 179 -6.77 19.84 -8.23
C ILE A 179 -6.64 21.36 -8.27
N VAL A 180 -5.75 21.94 -7.46
CA VAL A 180 -5.59 23.40 -7.33
C VAL A 180 -4.66 23.97 -8.41
N ASN A 181 -3.52 23.32 -8.68
CA ASN A 181 -2.51 23.86 -9.60
C ASN A 181 -2.80 23.49 -11.06
N LEU A 182 -3.61 22.47 -11.32
CA LEU A 182 -3.96 22.02 -12.68
C LEU A 182 -5.48 21.98 -12.86
N PRO A 183 -6.17 23.14 -12.83
CA PRO A 183 -7.63 23.19 -12.93
C PRO A 183 -8.17 22.66 -14.27
N GLY A 184 -7.36 22.69 -15.34
CA GLY A 184 -7.71 22.15 -16.65
C GLY A 184 -7.51 20.64 -16.79
N MET A 185 -6.99 19.96 -15.76
CA MET A 185 -6.85 18.51 -15.76
C MET A 185 -8.14 17.85 -15.25
N GLU A 186 -8.55 16.76 -15.91
CA GLU A 186 -9.72 16.00 -15.48
C GLU A 186 -9.52 15.43 -14.07
N LYS A 187 -10.56 15.57 -13.23
CA LYS A 187 -10.51 15.16 -11.82
C LYS A 187 -10.24 13.66 -11.69
N ALA A 188 -10.79 12.83 -12.59
CA ALA A 188 -10.53 11.40 -12.63
C ALA A 188 -9.02 11.07 -12.73
N ILE A 189 -8.29 11.77 -13.61
CA ILE A 189 -6.84 11.59 -13.75
C ILE A 189 -6.10 12.08 -12.51
N ALA A 190 -6.52 13.22 -11.93
CA ALA A 190 -5.96 13.74 -10.68
C ALA A 190 -6.04 12.71 -9.54
N PHE A 191 -7.20 12.07 -9.43
CA PHE A 191 -7.43 11.03 -8.43
C PHE A 191 -6.63 9.76 -8.70
N ALA A 192 -6.56 9.30 -9.95
CA ALA A 192 -5.77 8.14 -10.30
C ALA A 192 -4.27 8.36 -10.01
N LEU A 193 -3.74 9.55 -10.33
CA LEU A 193 -2.35 9.92 -10.00
C LEU A 193 -2.11 9.97 -8.49
N SER A 194 -3.08 10.44 -7.70
CA SER A 194 -2.95 10.41 -6.24
C SER A 194 -2.94 8.98 -5.67
N GLN A 195 -3.65 8.03 -6.31
CA GLN A 195 -3.54 6.61 -5.97
C GLN A 195 -2.16 6.06 -6.33
N VAL A 196 -1.58 6.45 -7.46
CA VAL A 196 -0.20 6.06 -7.80
C VAL A 196 0.78 6.59 -6.76
N ALA A 197 0.64 7.84 -6.32
CA ALA A 197 1.47 8.40 -5.24
C ALA A 197 1.34 7.59 -3.94
N PHE A 198 0.11 7.18 -3.58
CA PHE A 198 -0.13 6.27 -2.46
C PHE A 198 0.61 4.94 -2.64
N GLY A 199 0.37 4.25 -3.76
CA GLY A 199 0.98 2.95 -4.07
C GLY A 199 2.51 3.01 -4.13
N ALA A 200 3.07 4.10 -4.67
CA ALA A 200 4.51 4.34 -4.70
C ALA A 200 5.10 4.51 -3.29
N CYS A 201 4.46 5.30 -2.42
CA CYS A 201 4.90 5.43 -1.03
C CYS A 201 4.86 4.10 -0.29
N VAL A 202 3.82 3.28 -0.51
CA VAL A 202 3.72 1.94 0.06
C VAL A 202 4.85 1.04 -0.47
N PHE A 203 5.04 1.01 -1.79
CA PHE A 203 6.10 0.24 -2.45
C PHE A 203 7.49 0.61 -1.93
N PHE A 204 7.89 1.88 -2.06
CA PHE A 204 9.21 2.34 -1.63
C PHE A 204 9.38 2.27 -0.11
N GLY A 205 8.33 2.50 0.68
CA GLY A 205 8.38 2.41 2.13
C GLY A 205 8.74 1.01 2.61
N TYR A 206 8.07 -0.01 2.09
CA TYR A 206 8.37 -1.40 2.47
C TYR A 206 9.66 -1.90 1.83
N TRP A 207 9.85 -1.70 0.53
CA TRP A 207 11.07 -2.13 -0.16
C TRP A 207 12.31 -1.45 0.41
N GLY A 208 12.25 -0.12 0.62
CA GLY A 208 13.34 0.65 1.21
C GLY A 208 13.71 0.14 2.60
N TYR A 209 12.74 -0.11 3.48
CA TYR A 209 13.01 -0.64 4.81
C TYR A 209 13.71 -2.00 4.76
N PHE A 210 13.18 -2.96 3.99
CA PHE A 210 13.75 -4.31 3.95
C PHE A 210 15.08 -4.40 3.20
N LEU A 211 15.32 -3.55 2.20
CA LEU A 211 16.61 -3.45 1.51
C LEU A 211 17.68 -2.75 2.35
N LEU A 212 17.35 -1.62 3.01
CA LEU A 212 18.31 -0.83 3.78
C LEU A 212 18.69 -1.46 5.11
N PHE A 213 17.71 -2.01 5.85
CA PHE A 213 17.99 -2.57 7.18
C PHE A 213 18.50 -4.02 7.14
N HIS A 214 18.63 -4.62 5.94
CA HIS A 214 19.25 -5.93 5.71
C HIS A 214 18.78 -7.02 6.70
N VAL A 215 17.51 -6.95 7.13
CA VAL A 215 16.93 -7.78 8.21
C VAL A 215 16.92 -9.27 7.82
N TYR A 216 17.09 -9.58 6.53
CA TYR A 216 17.23 -10.93 6.00
C TYR A 216 18.24 -10.99 4.85
N SER A 217 18.96 -12.12 4.74
CA SER A 217 19.87 -12.39 3.61
C SER A 217 19.10 -12.46 2.30
N SER A 218 19.62 -11.87 1.22
CA SER A 218 18.97 -11.78 -0.10
C SER A 218 18.52 -13.15 -0.67
N SER A 219 19.11 -14.24 -0.18
CA SER A 219 18.80 -15.63 -0.54
C SER A 219 17.42 -16.11 -0.04
N ASP A 220 16.90 -15.51 1.04
CA ASP A 220 15.57 -15.83 1.59
C ASP A 220 14.50 -14.85 1.10
N LEU A 221 14.90 -13.63 0.72
CA LEU A 221 14.03 -12.57 0.18
C LEU A 221 13.53 -12.90 -1.24
N PHE A 222 14.38 -13.55 -2.03
CA PHE A 222 14.09 -13.99 -3.40
C PHE A 222 14.14 -15.51 -3.47
N PRO A 223 12.99 -16.22 -3.33
CA PRO A 223 12.97 -17.68 -3.30
C PRO A 223 13.44 -18.34 -4.62
N PHE A 224 13.63 -17.56 -5.69
CA PHE A 224 14.12 -18.03 -6.99
C PHE A 224 15.66 -18.14 -7.10
N ARG A 225 16.43 -17.65 -6.11
CA ARG A 225 17.91 -17.69 -6.15
C ARG A 225 18.49 -18.97 -5.53
N LYS A 226 18.01 -20.14 -5.96
CA LYS A 226 18.67 -21.44 -5.74
C LYS A 226 18.61 -22.28 -7.00
N TRP A 227 19.26 -21.83 -8.06
CA TRP A 227 19.75 -22.68 -9.15
C TRP A 227 20.94 -21.98 -9.83
N ARG A 228 22.15 -22.26 -9.34
CA ARG A 228 23.35 -22.34 -10.17
C ARG A 228 24.41 -23.16 -9.45
N HIS A 229 24.65 -24.32 -10.07
CA HIS A 229 25.73 -25.31 -9.96
C HIS A 229 26.72 -25.20 -8.80
#